data_AF-A0A6B2L616-F1
#
_entry.id   AF-A0A6B2L616-F1
#
_cell.length_a   1.000
_cell.length_b   1.000
_cell.length_c   1.000
_cell.angle_alpha   90.00
_cell.angle_beta   90.00
_cell.angle_gamma   90.00
#
_symmetry.space_group_name_H-M   'P 1'
#
loop_
_entity.id
_entity.type
_entity.pdbx_description
1 polymer ?
#
loop_
_entity_poly.entity_id
_entity_poly.type
_entity_poly.pdbx_seq_one_letter_code
_entity_poly.pdbx_strand_id
1 'polypeptide(L)'
;MDVLSVPLNEDSLNVFRNMIKKNRRGVVAIGECGIDHEKQREGLGSEVSASELRKMQVKWFEAQIELAIEFDLPVLLHQRGGYEDCVQTLAKYKHKNLKLIVNCFNGTPEEMKGYIDVSKDCYFVVTGLVCHEERGRSLRTSVKFIPLERLLIATDAPHLIPHNMPPPQPRRCEPGFLSHVLVFLSELLGMPFEELARITTNNARKVYNLPSPLYNGETTRGELVFNEFQKEEDNALKAPKNIKVPPTVIPLEENQHVFELKMEDGSLVAYIVNEKEKSIMEKQKAQKTAAQLVELAETIELKTIPPNSKLCKGETEIYSTVAVKPKKVPEKKAPKKRTAPKRRNKPRK
;
A
#
# COMPACT_ATOMS: atom_id res chain seq x y z
N MET A 1 15.07 6.15 20.95
CA MET A 1 13.99 5.60 21.80
C MET A 1 14.62 4.47 22.57
N ASP A 2 14.81 4.66 23.87
CA ASP A 2 15.21 3.55 24.74
C ASP A 2 14.11 2.49 24.64
N VAL A 3 14.46 1.33 24.08
CA VAL A 3 13.63 0.14 24.14
C VAL A 3 13.61 -0.22 25.61
N LEU A 4 12.53 0.14 26.31
CA LEU A 4 12.29 -0.35 27.67
C LEU A 4 12.34 -1.87 27.61
N SER A 5 13.43 -2.46 28.09
CA SER A 5 13.60 -3.89 28.22
C SER A 5 12.76 -4.37 29.41
N VAL A 6 11.44 -4.33 29.25
CA VAL A 6 10.54 -4.89 30.25
C VAL A 6 10.69 -6.42 30.18
N PRO A 7 11.06 -7.10 31.27
CA PRO A 7 11.12 -8.55 31.28
C PRO A 7 9.72 -9.10 30.97
N LEU A 8 9.58 -9.87 29.89
CA LEU A 8 8.32 -10.47 29.49
C LEU A 8 7.84 -11.43 30.60
N ASN A 9 6.83 -11.00 31.34
CA ASN A 9 6.15 -11.72 32.43
C ASN A 9 4.67 -11.25 32.50
N GLU A 10 3.89 -11.72 33.48
CA GLU A 10 2.48 -11.32 33.61
C GLU A 10 2.31 -9.80 33.84
N ASP A 11 3.26 -9.18 34.53
CA ASP A 11 3.27 -7.73 34.72
C ASP A 11 3.44 -6.99 33.39
N SER A 12 4.25 -7.51 32.47
CA SER A 12 4.40 -6.96 31.11
C SER A 12 3.08 -6.95 30.33
N LEU A 13 2.27 -7.99 30.42
CA LEU A 13 0.95 -8.00 29.75
C LEU A 13 0.02 -6.94 30.34
N ASN A 14 0.06 -6.74 31.66
CA ASN A 14 -0.71 -5.68 32.31
C ASN A 14 -0.22 -4.28 31.90
N VAL A 15 1.09 -4.10 31.70
CA VAL A 15 1.63 -2.87 31.10
C VAL A 15 1.07 -2.65 29.71
N PHE A 16 1.07 -3.66 28.83
CA PHE A 16 0.49 -3.54 27.48
C PHE A 16 -1.00 -3.24 27.52
N ARG A 17 -1.79 -3.93 28.35
CA ARG A 17 -3.22 -3.63 28.57
C ARG A 17 -3.43 -2.17 28.96
N ASN A 18 -2.62 -1.65 29.90
CA ASN A 18 -2.71 -0.28 30.35
C ASN A 18 -2.31 0.72 29.25
N MET A 19 -1.28 0.42 28.45
CA MET A 19 -0.89 1.23 27.30
C MET A 19 -2.01 1.30 26.25
N ILE A 20 -2.65 0.16 25.94
CA ILE A 20 -3.76 0.11 24.98
C ILE A 20 -4.95 0.93 25.50
N LYS A 21 -5.33 0.76 26.78
CA LYS A 21 -6.42 1.52 27.40
C LYS A 21 -6.17 3.03 27.38
N LYS A 22 -4.95 3.47 27.71
CA LYS A 22 -4.57 4.89 27.71
C LYS A 22 -4.48 5.50 26.31
N ASN A 23 -4.12 4.70 25.30
CA ASN A 23 -3.84 5.17 23.94
C ASN A 23 -4.83 4.59 22.91
N ARG A 24 -6.08 4.32 23.32
CA ARG A 24 -7.04 3.52 22.52
C ARG A 24 -7.27 4.03 21.10
N ARG A 25 -7.10 5.33 20.86
CA ARG A 25 -7.24 5.96 19.54
C ARG A 25 -6.03 5.76 18.62
N GLY A 26 -4.83 5.59 19.17
CA GLY A 26 -3.59 5.44 18.39
C GLY A 26 -3.17 3.99 18.17
N VAL A 27 -3.65 3.06 19.01
CA VAL A 27 -3.33 1.63 18.88
C VAL A 27 -4.34 0.95 17.96
N VAL A 28 -3.86 0.52 16.79
CA VAL A 28 -4.68 -0.07 15.71
C VAL A 28 -4.42 -1.56 15.47
N ALA A 29 -3.41 -2.14 16.11
CA ALA A 29 -3.04 -3.56 16.04
C ALA A 29 -2.24 -3.98 17.27
N ILE A 30 -2.14 -5.29 17.51
CA ILE A 30 -1.20 -5.89 18.46
C ILE A 30 -0.05 -6.53 17.68
N GLY A 31 1.17 -6.05 17.89
CA GLY A 31 2.39 -6.57 17.27
C GLY A 31 3.49 -5.52 17.16
N GLU A 32 4.58 -5.78 16.43
CA GLU A 32 4.85 -7.04 15.72
C GLU A 32 5.11 -8.21 16.67
N CYS A 33 4.39 -9.32 16.48
CA CYS A 33 4.51 -10.52 17.31
C CYS A 33 4.48 -11.78 16.45
N GLY A 34 5.03 -12.89 16.94
CA GLY A 34 5.10 -14.13 16.17
C GLY A 34 6.39 -14.89 16.42
N ILE A 35 6.88 -15.56 15.37
CA ILE A 35 7.95 -16.56 15.50
C ILE A 35 9.07 -16.27 14.49
N ASP A 36 10.29 -16.19 15.01
CA ASP A 36 11.51 -15.95 14.27
C ASP A 36 12.57 -17.00 14.66
N HIS A 37 12.74 -17.99 13.78
CA HIS A 37 13.71 -19.06 13.93
C HIS A 37 15.09 -18.69 13.37
N GLU A 38 15.26 -17.61 12.61
CA GLU A 38 16.59 -17.19 12.15
C GLU A 38 17.41 -16.58 13.29
N LYS A 39 16.77 -15.83 14.20
CA LYS A 39 17.43 -15.35 15.43
C LYS A 39 17.91 -16.49 16.34
N GLN A 40 17.30 -17.68 16.26
CA GLN A 40 17.79 -18.87 16.96
C GLN A 40 19.14 -19.37 16.40
N ARG A 41 19.43 -19.08 15.12
CA ARG A 41 20.68 -19.48 14.43
C ARG A 41 21.81 -18.47 14.62
N GLU A 42 21.47 -17.19 14.83
CA GLU A 42 22.47 -16.11 14.99
C GLU A 42 23.18 -16.12 16.36
N GLY A 43 22.81 -17.01 17.28
CA GLY A 43 23.67 -17.42 18.40
C GLY A 43 24.17 -16.26 19.28
N LEU A 44 23.39 -15.19 19.43
CA LEU A 44 23.74 -14.06 20.31
C LEU A 44 23.61 -14.48 21.78
N GLY A 45 24.67 -15.09 22.33
CA GLY A 45 24.99 -15.16 23.76
C GLY A 45 24.00 -15.85 24.70
N SER A 46 23.10 -16.69 24.18
CA SER A 46 21.99 -17.23 24.96
C SER A 46 22.34 -18.56 25.64
N GLU A 47 22.31 -18.58 26.98
CA GLU A 47 22.28 -19.80 27.82
C GLU A 47 21.02 -20.66 27.58
N VAL A 48 20.05 -20.15 26.83
CA VAL A 48 18.77 -20.79 26.52
C VAL A 48 18.89 -21.62 25.24
N SER A 49 18.49 -22.90 25.30
CA SER A 49 18.49 -23.79 24.14
C SER A 49 17.48 -23.35 23.07
N ALA A 50 17.70 -23.75 21.81
CA ALA A 50 16.77 -23.46 20.71
C ALA A 50 15.33 -23.95 20.98
N SER A 51 15.19 -25.10 21.67
CA SER A 51 13.89 -25.66 22.06
C SER A 51 13.18 -24.79 23.11
N GLU A 52 13.92 -24.30 24.11
CA GLU A 52 13.38 -23.39 25.12
C GLU A 52 13.01 -22.03 24.52
N LEU A 53 13.85 -21.48 23.63
CA LEU A 53 13.56 -20.24 22.94
C LEU A 53 12.31 -20.36 22.05
N ARG A 54 12.15 -21.48 21.32
CA ARG A 54 10.93 -21.77 20.56
C ARG A 54 9.70 -21.82 21.47
N LYS A 55 9.77 -22.52 22.60
CA LYS A 55 8.66 -22.55 23.59
C LYS A 55 8.32 -21.17 24.12
N MET A 56 9.32 -20.32 24.38
CA MET A 56 9.12 -18.94 24.80
C MET A 56 8.44 -18.10 23.72
N GLN A 57 8.88 -18.20 22.46
CA GLN A 57 8.25 -17.48 21.35
C GLN A 57 6.79 -17.88 21.19
N VAL A 58 6.47 -19.18 21.21
CA VAL A 58 5.08 -19.67 21.15
C VAL A 58 4.25 -19.15 22.33
N LYS A 59 4.75 -19.27 23.57
CA LYS A 59 4.05 -18.78 24.77
C LYS A 59 3.69 -17.29 24.67
N TRP A 60 4.65 -16.45 24.29
CA TRP A 60 4.43 -15.01 24.21
C TRP A 60 3.64 -14.57 23.00
N PHE A 61 3.68 -15.35 21.91
CA PHE A 61 2.81 -15.15 20.77
C PHE A 61 1.35 -15.46 21.15
N GLU A 62 1.08 -16.57 21.86
CA GLU A 62 -0.25 -16.90 22.39
C GLU A 62 -0.81 -15.78 23.26
N ALA A 63 -0.02 -15.29 24.23
CA ALA A 63 -0.46 -14.20 25.10
C ALA A 63 -0.81 -12.90 24.35
N GLN A 64 -0.11 -12.60 23.26
CA GLN A 64 -0.38 -11.43 22.43
C GLN A 64 -1.59 -11.63 21.51
N ILE A 65 -1.84 -12.86 21.03
CA ILE A 65 -3.09 -13.20 20.34
C ILE A 65 -4.28 -13.02 21.29
N GLU A 66 -4.18 -13.51 22.52
CA GLU A 66 -5.22 -13.33 23.54
C GLU A 66 -5.49 -11.84 23.81
N LEU A 67 -4.43 -11.02 23.88
CA LEU A 67 -4.55 -9.57 24.03
C LEU A 67 -5.24 -8.92 22.81
N ALA A 68 -4.91 -9.36 21.60
CA ALA A 68 -5.55 -8.88 20.38
C ALA A 68 -7.06 -9.19 20.38
N ILE A 69 -7.44 -10.39 20.81
CA ILE A 69 -8.84 -10.81 20.98
C ILE A 69 -9.53 -9.97 22.07
N GLU A 70 -8.86 -9.74 23.21
CA GLU A 70 -9.39 -8.94 24.33
C GLU A 70 -9.80 -7.52 23.88
N PHE A 71 -9.01 -6.90 23.00
CA PHE A 71 -9.23 -5.52 22.54
C PHE A 71 -9.89 -5.39 21.16
N ASP A 72 -10.28 -6.50 20.52
CA ASP A 72 -10.78 -6.56 19.14
C ASP A 72 -9.84 -5.85 18.14
N LEU A 73 -8.54 -6.09 18.29
CA LEU A 73 -7.49 -5.55 17.43
C LEU A 73 -6.92 -6.67 16.53
N PRO A 74 -6.47 -6.35 15.31
CA PRO A 74 -5.76 -7.31 14.48
C PRO A 74 -4.40 -7.68 15.07
N VAL A 75 -3.99 -8.92 14.84
CA VAL A 75 -2.62 -9.39 15.10
C VAL A 75 -1.74 -9.00 13.90
N LEU A 76 -0.71 -8.20 14.15
CA LEU A 76 0.36 -7.94 13.19
C LEU A 76 1.45 -9.00 13.38
N LEU A 77 1.40 -10.03 12.53
CA LEU A 77 2.22 -11.22 12.59
C LEU A 77 3.59 -10.99 11.92
N HIS A 78 4.66 -11.26 12.65
CA HIS A 78 6.00 -11.49 12.11
C HIS A 78 6.28 -12.99 12.02
N GLN A 79 6.78 -13.45 10.88
CA GLN A 79 7.13 -14.85 10.67
C GLN A 79 8.43 -14.98 9.88
N ARG A 80 9.39 -15.72 10.42
CA ARG A 80 10.64 -16.05 9.73
C ARG A 80 11.10 -17.47 10.10
N GLY A 81 10.94 -18.40 9.16
CA GLY A 81 11.33 -19.81 9.34
C GLY A 81 10.49 -20.58 10.37
N GLY A 82 9.34 -20.06 10.80
CA GLY A 82 8.46 -20.64 11.83
C GLY A 82 7.00 -20.75 11.41
N TYR A 83 6.73 -21.02 10.13
CA TYR A 83 5.38 -21.08 9.56
C TYR A 83 4.47 -22.08 10.30
N GLU A 84 4.92 -23.32 10.48
CA GLU A 84 4.12 -24.38 11.13
C GLU A 84 3.71 -23.97 12.54
N ASP A 85 4.63 -23.35 13.28
CA ASP A 85 4.39 -22.95 14.66
C ASP A 85 3.41 -21.78 14.72
N CYS A 86 3.54 -20.82 13.79
CA CYS A 86 2.60 -19.72 13.66
C CYS A 86 1.19 -20.23 13.39
N VAL A 87 1.02 -21.08 12.37
CA VAL A 87 -0.31 -21.61 11.99
C VAL A 87 -0.89 -22.51 13.08
N GLN A 88 -0.09 -23.40 13.69
CA GLN A 88 -0.57 -24.25 14.78
C GLN A 88 -1.01 -23.42 16.00
N THR A 89 -0.28 -22.34 16.31
CA THR A 89 -0.63 -21.43 17.41
C THR A 89 -1.92 -20.69 17.10
N LEU A 90 -2.03 -20.09 15.91
CA LEU A 90 -3.22 -19.36 15.45
C LEU A 90 -4.46 -20.26 15.34
N ALA A 91 -4.29 -21.52 14.93
CA ALA A 91 -5.37 -22.48 14.76
C ALA A 91 -6.15 -22.74 16.07
N LYS A 92 -5.50 -22.62 17.23
CA LYS A 92 -6.15 -22.71 18.56
C LYS A 92 -7.23 -21.62 18.74
N TYR A 93 -7.09 -20.50 18.04
CA TYR A 93 -7.95 -19.32 18.13
C TYR A 93 -8.86 -19.13 16.91
N LYS A 94 -8.89 -20.06 15.95
CA LYS A 94 -9.64 -19.92 14.68
C LYS A 94 -11.13 -19.58 14.83
N HIS A 95 -11.74 -19.93 15.97
CA HIS A 95 -13.14 -19.66 16.27
C HIS A 95 -13.39 -18.35 17.03
N LYS A 96 -12.36 -17.52 17.22
CA LYS A 96 -12.42 -16.26 17.99
C LYS A 96 -12.53 -15.01 17.10
N ASN A 97 -12.90 -15.15 15.82
CA ASN A 97 -12.95 -14.05 14.85
C ASN A 97 -11.65 -13.23 14.80
N LEU A 98 -10.51 -13.92 14.85
CA LEU A 98 -9.20 -13.29 14.82
C LEU A 98 -8.98 -12.56 13.50
N LYS A 99 -8.64 -11.28 13.54
CA LYS A 99 -8.15 -10.51 12.39
C LYS A 99 -6.64 -10.66 12.32
N LEU A 100 -6.10 -11.04 11.16
CA LEU A 100 -4.69 -11.38 11.00
C LEU A 100 -4.05 -10.56 9.89
N ILE A 101 -2.88 -10.01 10.16
CA ILE A 101 -2.06 -9.30 9.18
C ILE A 101 -0.70 -9.99 9.15
N VAL A 102 -0.42 -10.73 8.09
CA VAL A 102 0.88 -11.38 7.88
C VAL A 102 1.83 -10.33 7.32
N ASN A 103 2.67 -9.77 8.19
CA ASN A 103 3.61 -8.72 7.84
C ASN A 103 4.77 -9.26 7.00
N CYS A 104 5.29 -8.42 6.10
CA CYS A 104 6.42 -8.74 5.22
C CYS A 104 6.36 -10.17 4.65
N PHE A 105 5.19 -10.56 4.11
CA PHE A 105 4.96 -11.91 3.63
C PHE A 105 5.98 -12.27 2.54
N ASN A 106 6.64 -13.41 2.71
CA ASN A 106 7.63 -13.95 1.78
C ASN A 106 7.46 -15.46 1.55
N GLY A 107 6.31 -16.00 1.95
CA GLY A 107 5.99 -17.43 1.94
C GLY A 107 5.45 -17.96 0.61
N THR A 108 5.03 -19.22 0.60
CA THR A 108 4.45 -19.90 -0.58
C THR A 108 2.91 -19.75 -0.64
N PRO A 109 2.27 -20.05 -1.79
CA PRO A 109 0.81 -20.09 -1.88
C PRO A 109 0.15 -21.07 -0.89
N GLU A 110 0.82 -22.17 -0.56
CA GLU A 110 0.36 -23.15 0.43
C GLU A 110 0.39 -22.55 1.85
N GLU A 111 1.45 -21.82 2.19
CA GLU A 111 1.56 -21.12 3.47
C GLU A 111 0.49 -20.02 3.59
N MET A 112 0.29 -19.26 2.52
CA MET A 112 -0.79 -18.26 2.41
C MET A 112 -2.16 -18.90 2.67
N LYS A 113 -2.43 -20.07 2.07
CA LYS A 113 -3.68 -20.79 2.30
C LYS A 113 -3.85 -21.19 3.77
N GLY A 114 -2.81 -21.68 4.42
CA GLY A 114 -2.88 -22.03 5.85
C GLY A 114 -3.26 -20.84 6.72
N TYR A 115 -2.76 -19.64 6.42
CA TYR A 115 -3.16 -18.42 7.13
C TYR A 115 -4.62 -18.02 6.88
N ILE A 116 -5.11 -18.18 5.64
CA ILE A 116 -6.52 -17.93 5.29
C ILE A 116 -7.45 -18.93 5.98
N ASP A 117 -7.03 -20.20 6.12
CA ASP A 117 -7.81 -21.25 6.76
C ASP A 117 -7.98 -21.03 8.28
N VAL A 118 -7.00 -20.38 8.94
CA VAL A 118 -7.10 -20.04 10.37
C VAL A 118 -7.81 -18.71 10.63
N SER A 119 -7.83 -17.78 9.66
CA SER A 119 -8.50 -16.49 9.78
C SER A 119 -9.15 -16.04 8.47
N LYS A 120 -10.48 -15.84 8.52
CA LYS A 120 -11.23 -15.30 7.38
C LYS A 120 -10.87 -13.84 7.09
N ASP A 121 -10.50 -13.07 8.10
CA ASP A 121 -10.04 -11.67 8.01
C ASP A 121 -8.50 -11.61 8.02
N CYS A 122 -7.88 -12.42 7.16
CA CYS A 122 -6.43 -12.48 6.98
C CYS A 122 -5.98 -11.62 5.79
N TYR A 123 -4.98 -10.78 6.02
CA TYR A 123 -4.35 -9.89 5.06
C TYR A 123 -2.84 -10.17 4.95
N PHE A 124 -2.25 -9.87 3.80
CA PHE A 124 -0.84 -10.11 3.51
C PHE A 124 -0.15 -8.81 3.11
N VAL A 125 0.90 -8.42 3.84
CA VAL A 125 1.68 -7.22 3.57
C VAL A 125 2.84 -7.55 2.65
N VAL A 126 2.86 -6.94 1.47
CA VAL A 126 3.95 -7.02 0.51
C VAL A 126 4.83 -5.77 0.63
N THR A 127 6.13 -5.97 0.70
CA THR A 127 7.12 -4.90 0.89
C THR A 127 8.02 -4.73 -0.34
N GLY A 128 8.99 -3.81 -0.26
CA GLY A 128 10.02 -3.62 -1.29
C GLY A 128 10.85 -4.88 -1.61
N LEU A 129 10.74 -5.94 -0.79
CA LEU A 129 11.29 -7.26 -1.10
C LEU A 129 10.81 -7.79 -2.46
N VAL A 130 9.59 -7.49 -2.89
CA VAL A 130 9.05 -7.93 -4.19
C VAL A 130 9.88 -7.43 -5.38
N CYS A 131 10.47 -6.24 -5.23
CA CYS A 131 11.33 -5.62 -6.23
C CYS A 131 12.73 -6.26 -6.28
N HIS A 132 13.13 -7.04 -5.27
CA HIS A 132 14.46 -7.65 -5.23
C HIS A 132 14.53 -8.88 -6.14
N GLU A 133 15.49 -8.92 -7.08
CA GLU A 133 15.57 -9.98 -8.10
C GLU A 133 15.68 -11.39 -7.51
N GLU A 134 16.66 -11.65 -6.64
CA GLU A 134 16.84 -13.00 -6.08
C GLU A 134 15.90 -13.27 -4.90
N ARG A 135 15.98 -12.44 -3.85
CA ARG A 135 15.24 -12.63 -2.60
C ARG A 135 13.73 -12.49 -2.76
N GLY A 136 13.26 -11.72 -3.74
CA GLY A 136 11.85 -11.53 -4.05
C GLY A 136 11.27 -12.55 -5.04
N ARG A 137 12.08 -13.49 -5.57
CA ARG A 137 11.64 -14.40 -6.64
C ARG A 137 10.43 -15.24 -6.23
N SER A 138 10.48 -15.87 -5.05
CA SER A 138 9.36 -16.67 -4.53
C SER A 138 8.14 -15.80 -4.28
N LEU A 139 8.35 -14.62 -3.66
CA LEU A 139 7.28 -13.67 -3.37
C LEU A 139 6.54 -13.22 -4.64
N ARG A 140 7.24 -12.96 -5.75
CA ARG A 140 6.60 -12.59 -7.03
C ARG A 140 5.67 -13.67 -7.58
N THR A 141 5.96 -14.94 -7.30
CA THR A 141 5.06 -16.04 -7.63
C THR A 141 3.86 -16.04 -6.69
N SER A 142 4.09 -15.97 -5.37
CA SER A 142 3.03 -16.04 -4.37
C SER A 142 2.05 -14.86 -4.41
N VAL A 143 2.53 -13.66 -4.71
CA VAL A 143 1.71 -12.43 -4.79
C VAL A 143 0.54 -12.58 -5.76
N LYS A 144 0.71 -13.32 -6.86
CA LYS A 144 -0.35 -13.54 -7.86
C LYS A 144 -1.52 -14.36 -7.33
N PHE A 145 -1.34 -15.07 -6.22
CA PHE A 145 -2.37 -15.88 -5.58
C PHE A 145 -3.03 -15.16 -4.40
N ILE A 146 -2.51 -14.02 -3.95
CA ILE A 146 -3.12 -13.23 -2.88
C ILE A 146 -4.41 -12.62 -3.43
N PRO A 147 -5.59 -12.91 -2.82
CA PRO A 147 -6.83 -12.23 -3.20
C PRO A 147 -6.68 -10.73 -3.00
N LEU A 148 -7.10 -9.93 -4.00
CA LEU A 148 -6.85 -8.48 -4.03
C LEU A 148 -7.43 -7.76 -2.81
N GLU A 149 -8.56 -8.21 -2.28
CA GLU A 149 -9.22 -7.69 -1.08
C GLU A 149 -8.48 -8.03 0.24
N ARG A 150 -7.40 -8.81 0.16
CA ARG A 150 -6.51 -9.19 1.27
C ARG A 150 -5.10 -8.63 1.11
N LEU A 151 -4.80 -7.98 -0.01
CA LEU A 151 -3.48 -7.42 -0.28
C LEU A 151 -3.27 -6.10 0.45
N LEU A 152 -2.15 -6.00 1.17
CA LEU A 152 -1.63 -4.78 1.76
C LEU A 152 -0.21 -4.53 1.24
N ILE A 153 0.22 -3.27 1.29
CA ILE A 153 1.58 -2.88 0.94
C ILE A 153 2.21 -2.06 2.06
N ALA A 154 3.52 -2.22 2.26
CA ALA A 154 4.30 -1.42 3.21
C ALA A 154 5.74 -1.23 2.70
N THR A 155 6.50 -0.34 3.32
CA THR A 155 7.93 -0.17 3.00
C THR A 155 8.84 -0.99 3.89
N ASP A 156 8.41 -1.27 5.13
CA ASP A 156 9.26 -1.83 6.20
C ASP A 156 10.51 -0.97 6.47
N ALA A 157 10.37 0.35 6.28
CA ALA A 157 11.43 1.31 6.55
C ALA A 157 11.91 1.20 8.01
N PRO A 158 13.24 1.22 8.26
CA PRO A 158 14.31 1.65 7.38
C PRO A 158 14.89 0.57 6.44
N HIS A 159 14.33 -0.63 6.44
CA HIS A 159 14.81 -1.78 5.67
C HIS A 159 14.08 -1.93 4.32
N LEU A 160 14.47 -2.95 3.55
CA LEU A 160 13.78 -3.38 2.31
C LEU A 160 13.58 -2.26 1.26
N ILE A 161 14.65 -1.51 0.99
CA ILE A 161 14.70 -0.52 -0.11
C ILE A 161 14.27 -1.22 -1.42
N PRO A 162 13.25 -0.71 -2.14
CA PRO A 162 12.87 -1.24 -3.44
C PRO A 162 14.02 -1.16 -4.45
N HIS A 163 14.29 -2.22 -5.21
CA HIS A 163 15.41 -2.24 -6.18
C HIS A 163 15.06 -1.64 -7.55
N ASN A 164 13.80 -1.27 -7.79
CA ASN A 164 13.36 -0.57 -8.99
C ASN A 164 13.55 0.96 -8.91
N MET A 165 14.41 1.43 -8.00
CA MET A 165 14.77 2.83 -7.86
C MET A 165 16.29 2.97 -7.64
N PRO A 166 16.87 4.14 -7.96
CA PRO A 166 18.26 4.42 -7.58
C PRO A 166 18.45 4.27 -6.07
N PRO A 167 19.57 3.68 -5.61
CA PRO A 167 19.84 3.56 -4.18
C PRO A 167 19.83 4.93 -3.50
N PRO A 168 19.01 5.14 -2.45
CA PRO A 168 18.97 6.41 -1.75
C PRO A 168 20.28 6.67 -1.02
N GLN A 169 20.59 7.95 -0.78
CA GLN A 169 21.72 8.40 0.02
C GLN A 169 21.21 9.27 1.17
N PRO A 170 21.35 8.84 2.44
CA PRO A 170 21.98 7.59 2.90
C PRO A 170 21.18 6.34 2.48
N ARG A 171 21.84 5.16 2.49
CA ARG A 171 21.23 3.85 2.14
C ARG A 171 20.21 3.41 3.19
N ARG A 172 19.04 4.04 3.18
CA ARG A 172 17.95 3.87 4.14
C ARG A 172 16.62 3.90 3.40
N CYS A 173 15.72 2.97 3.70
CA CYS A 173 14.37 3.01 3.17
C CYS A 173 13.53 4.05 3.92
N GLU A 174 12.55 4.63 3.24
CA GLU A 174 11.64 5.63 3.80
C GLU A 174 10.19 5.29 3.44
N PRO A 175 9.20 5.71 4.24
CA PRO A 175 7.77 5.55 3.91
C PRO A 175 7.39 6.10 2.53
N GLY A 176 8.07 7.16 2.07
CA GLY A 176 7.85 7.76 0.75
C GLY A 176 8.15 6.82 -0.43
N PHE A 177 8.91 5.75 -0.21
CA PHE A 177 9.23 4.77 -1.26
C PHE A 177 8.13 3.73 -1.49
N LEU A 178 6.99 3.83 -0.80
CA LEU A 178 5.85 2.93 -0.98
C LEU A 178 5.32 2.93 -2.43
N SER A 179 5.42 4.07 -3.12
CA SER A 179 5.04 4.19 -4.53
C SER A 179 5.84 3.24 -5.43
N HIS A 180 7.11 2.97 -5.13
CA HIS A 180 7.94 2.04 -5.91
C HIS A 180 7.48 0.59 -5.74
N VAL A 181 7.01 0.21 -4.55
CA VAL A 181 6.40 -1.10 -4.29
C VAL A 181 5.10 -1.23 -5.10
N LEU A 182 4.28 -0.18 -5.07
CA LEU A 182 3.00 -0.14 -5.76
C LEU A 182 3.15 -0.20 -7.30
N VAL A 183 4.09 0.56 -7.87
CA VAL A 183 4.41 0.52 -9.32
C VAL A 183 4.81 -0.89 -9.74
N PHE A 184 5.75 -1.50 -9.01
CA PHE A 184 6.20 -2.85 -9.34
C PHE A 184 5.06 -3.88 -9.27
N LEU A 185 4.19 -3.76 -8.26
CA LEU A 185 3.03 -4.64 -8.14
C LEU A 185 1.98 -4.41 -9.24
N SER A 186 1.75 -3.16 -9.66
CA SER A 186 0.82 -2.86 -10.76
C SER A 186 1.26 -3.53 -12.06
N GLU A 187 2.55 -3.48 -12.39
CA GLU A 187 3.14 -4.16 -13.55
C GLU A 187 3.04 -5.69 -13.41
N LEU A 188 3.40 -6.22 -12.23
CA LEU A 188 3.39 -7.66 -11.97
C LEU A 188 1.98 -8.29 -12.05
N LEU A 189 0.96 -7.54 -11.64
CA LEU A 189 -0.44 -7.98 -11.60
C LEU A 189 -1.24 -7.56 -12.85
N GLY A 190 -0.67 -6.75 -13.75
CA GLY A 190 -1.37 -6.21 -14.91
C GLY A 190 -2.56 -5.31 -14.52
N MET A 191 -2.43 -4.53 -13.44
CA MET A 191 -3.50 -3.71 -12.90
C MET A 191 -3.14 -2.22 -12.95
N PRO A 192 -4.11 -1.31 -13.22
CA PRO A 192 -3.86 0.12 -13.11
C PRO A 192 -3.36 0.53 -11.72
N PHE A 193 -2.33 1.37 -11.69
CA PHE A 193 -1.70 1.87 -10.46
C PHE A 193 -2.71 2.47 -9.48
N GLU A 194 -3.60 3.34 -9.97
CA GLU A 194 -4.61 4.04 -9.17
C GLU A 194 -5.62 3.06 -8.56
N GLU A 195 -5.98 2.01 -9.29
CA GLU A 195 -6.94 1.02 -8.82
C GLU A 195 -6.30 0.13 -7.74
N LEU A 196 -5.06 -0.31 -7.94
CA LEU A 196 -4.32 -1.05 -6.92
C LEU A 196 -4.08 -0.21 -5.66
N ALA A 197 -3.78 1.08 -5.82
CA ALA A 197 -3.66 2.03 -4.71
C ALA A 197 -4.97 2.12 -3.91
N ARG A 198 -6.10 2.24 -4.62
CA ARG A 198 -7.44 2.32 -4.01
C ARG A 198 -7.78 1.05 -3.25
N ILE A 199 -7.54 -0.12 -3.84
CA ILE A 199 -7.81 -1.43 -3.22
C ILE A 199 -6.96 -1.60 -1.95
N THR A 200 -5.64 -1.46 -2.07
CA THR A 200 -4.72 -1.66 -0.92
C THR A 200 -4.95 -0.65 0.20
N THR A 201 -5.28 0.60 -0.15
CA THR A 201 -5.69 1.62 0.84
C THR A 201 -6.98 1.22 1.54
N ASN A 202 -8.00 0.79 0.81
CA ASN A 202 -9.27 0.35 1.42
C ASN A 202 -9.09 -0.88 2.31
N ASN A 203 -8.24 -1.82 1.91
CA ASN A 203 -7.90 -3.00 2.71
C ASN A 203 -7.22 -2.60 4.02
N ALA A 204 -6.22 -1.72 3.97
CA ALA A 204 -5.53 -1.23 5.16
C ALA A 204 -6.51 -0.57 6.12
N ARG A 205 -7.40 0.26 5.58
CA ARG A 205 -8.42 0.94 6.38
C ARG A 205 -9.40 -0.01 7.02
N LYS A 206 -9.83 -1.05 6.30
CA LYS A 206 -10.74 -2.07 6.81
C LYS A 206 -10.09 -2.86 7.94
N VAL A 207 -8.87 -3.36 7.75
CA VAL A 207 -8.22 -4.24 8.73
C VAL A 207 -7.79 -3.50 10.00
N TYR A 208 -7.25 -2.28 9.86
CA TYR A 208 -6.83 -1.44 10.98
C TYR A 208 -7.96 -0.57 11.55
N ASN A 209 -9.18 -0.68 11.01
CA ASN A 209 -10.34 0.15 11.37
C ASN A 209 -10.05 1.66 11.36
N LEU A 210 -9.40 2.14 10.29
CA LEU A 210 -9.02 3.54 10.15
C LEU A 210 -10.21 4.40 9.70
N PRO A 211 -10.37 5.64 10.23
CA PRO A 211 -11.48 6.54 9.88
C PRO A 211 -11.49 6.88 8.39
N SER A 212 -12.68 7.05 7.77
CA SER A 212 -12.95 7.26 6.30
C SER A 212 -11.89 8.10 5.56
N PRO A 213 -11.59 7.87 4.27
CA PRO A 213 -10.41 8.48 3.66
C PRO A 213 -10.48 10.01 3.68
N LEU A 214 -9.31 10.63 3.85
CA LEU A 214 -9.07 12.05 3.59
C LEU A 214 -9.17 12.38 2.08
N TYR A 215 -9.43 11.37 1.23
CA TYR A 215 -9.47 11.48 -0.21
C TYR A 215 -10.69 10.74 -0.76
N ASN A 216 -11.66 11.48 -1.29
CA ASN A 216 -12.86 10.96 -1.94
C ASN A 216 -12.74 10.94 -3.48
N GLY A 217 -11.55 11.22 -4.03
CA GLY A 217 -11.33 11.29 -5.48
C GLY A 217 -11.84 12.57 -6.14
N GLU A 218 -12.40 13.53 -5.41
CA GLU A 218 -13.05 14.72 -5.99
C GLU A 218 -12.23 16.01 -5.90
N THR A 219 -11.14 16.07 -5.11
CA THR A 219 -10.39 17.31 -4.87
C THR A 219 -8.94 17.24 -5.32
N THR A 220 -8.52 18.29 -5.99
CA THR A 220 -7.31 18.40 -6.81
C THR A 220 -6.10 18.94 -6.04
N ARG A 221 -6.30 19.26 -4.76
CA ARG A 221 -5.28 19.51 -3.75
C ARG A 221 -5.76 18.78 -2.50
N GLY A 222 -4.96 17.83 -2.01
CA GLY A 222 -5.24 17.10 -0.78
C GLY A 222 -5.24 18.03 0.43
N GLU A 223 -6.35 18.70 0.68
CA GLU A 223 -6.61 19.30 1.98
C GLU A 223 -6.95 18.17 2.95
N LEU A 224 -5.97 17.86 3.79
CA LEU A 224 -6.12 16.99 4.94
C LEU A 224 -7.22 17.55 5.86
N VAL A 225 -8.33 16.83 6.02
CA VAL A 225 -9.28 17.07 7.11
C VAL A 225 -8.74 16.42 8.39
N PHE A 226 -7.76 17.06 9.02
CA PHE A 226 -7.31 16.73 10.38
C PHE A 226 -8.02 17.67 11.36
N ASN A 227 -9.24 17.34 11.79
CA ASN A 227 -9.96 18.20 12.75
C ASN A 227 -9.94 17.72 14.21
N GLU A 228 -9.28 16.61 14.56
CA GLU A 228 -9.23 16.18 15.97
C GLU A 228 -7.87 15.76 16.53
N PHE A 229 -6.80 15.71 15.73
CA PHE A 229 -5.44 15.36 16.23
C PHE A 229 -4.38 16.46 16.06
N GLN A 230 -4.71 17.57 15.40
CA GLN A 230 -3.73 18.58 14.99
C GLN A 230 -3.23 19.49 16.14
N LYS A 231 -3.95 19.58 17.27
CA LYS A 231 -3.59 20.56 18.32
C LYS A 231 -2.30 20.23 19.10
N GLU A 232 -1.83 18.98 19.09
CA GLU A 232 -0.63 18.59 19.85
C GLU A 232 0.64 18.45 18.98
N GLU A 233 0.52 18.10 17.69
CA GLU A 233 1.68 18.00 16.78
C GLU A 233 2.07 19.31 16.10
N ASP A 234 1.15 20.27 15.97
CA ASP A 234 1.45 21.58 15.33
C ASP A 234 2.47 22.42 16.12
N ASN A 235 2.78 22.06 17.36
CA ASN A 235 3.89 22.65 18.12
C ASN A 235 5.26 22.02 17.81
N ALA A 236 5.31 20.85 17.16
CA ALA A 236 6.54 20.07 17.01
C ALA A 236 7.13 20.03 15.59
N LEU A 237 6.37 20.32 14.52
CA LEU A 237 6.88 20.21 13.14
C LEU A 237 6.48 21.40 12.25
N LYS A 238 7.29 22.46 12.27
CA LYS A 238 7.35 23.43 11.17
C LYS A 238 8.24 22.86 10.05
N ALA A 239 7.64 22.29 9.01
CA ALA A 239 8.31 21.95 7.75
C ALA A 239 7.46 22.40 6.52
N PRO A 240 8.08 22.67 5.35
CA PRO A 240 7.54 23.61 4.37
C PRO A 240 6.50 23.02 3.40
N LYS A 241 5.46 23.84 3.13
CA LYS A 241 4.27 23.55 2.30
C LYS A 241 4.47 23.56 0.77
N ASN A 242 5.58 23.05 0.24
CA ASN A 242 5.76 22.93 -1.22
C ASN A 242 6.74 21.81 -1.59
N ILE A 243 6.28 20.56 -1.56
CA ILE A 243 7.05 19.44 -2.14
C ILE A 243 6.69 19.38 -3.63
N LYS A 244 7.62 19.83 -4.48
CA LYS A 244 7.59 19.55 -5.92
C LYS A 244 8.09 18.12 -6.11
N VAL A 245 7.24 17.21 -6.58
CA VAL A 245 7.69 15.87 -6.99
C VAL A 245 8.49 16.05 -8.28
N PRO A 246 9.79 15.71 -8.30
CA PRO A 246 10.59 15.84 -9.52
C PRO A 246 10.05 14.88 -10.60
N PRO A 247 10.05 15.30 -11.88
CA PRO A 247 9.57 14.45 -12.95
C PRO A 247 10.49 13.25 -13.16
N THR A 248 9.91 12.11 -13.53
CA THR A 248 10.66 10.91 -13.92
C THR A 248 11.42 11.20 -15.21
N VAL A 249 12.76 11.10 -15.20
CA VAL A 249 13.58 11.32 -16.39
C VAL A 249 13.71 10.01 -17.18
N ILE A 250 13.30 10.03 -18.45
CA ILE A 250 13.33 8.89 -19.36
C ILE A 250 14.30 9.21 -20.52
N PRO A 251 15.43 8.51 -20.68
CA PRO A 251 16.31 8.71 -21.81
C PRO A 251 15.66 8.21 -23.11
N LEU A 252 15.71 9.01 -24.17
CA LEU A 252 15.32 8.64 -25.53
C LEU A 252 16.55 8.26 -26.34
N GLU A 253 16.48 7.12 -27.03
CA GLU A 253 17.48 6.73 -28.03
C GLU A 253 17.38 7.59 -29.30
N GLU A 254 18.42 7.64 -30.13
CA GLU A 254 18.45 8.46 -31.36
C GLU A 254 17.26 8.18 -32.28
N ASN A 255 16.89 6.91 -32.43
CA ASN A 255 15.81 6.44 -33.31
C ASN A 255 14.43 6.42 -32.64
N GLN A 256 14.31 6.96 -31.43
CA GLN A 256 13.05 7.04 -30.70
C GLN A 256 12.43 8.44 -30.78
N HIS A 257 11.11 8.45 -30.86
CA HIS A 257 10.26 9.62 -30.99
C HIS A 257 9.07 9.51 -30.03
N VAL A 258 8.41 10.64 -29.79
CA VAL A 258 7.18 10.69 -29.01
C VAL A 258 5.99 10.77 -29.96
N PHE A 259 5.00 9.91 -29.75
CA PHE A 259 3.73 9.96 -30.45
C PHE A 259 2.59 10.22 -29.48
N GLU A 260 1.87 11.32 -29.68
CA GLU A 260 0.78 11.76 -28.81
C GLU A 260 -0.60 11.51 -29.41
N LEU A 261 -1.48 10.99 -28.56
CA LEU A 261 -2.90 10.82 -28.80
C LEU A 261 -3.69 11.65 -27.80
N LYS A 262 -4.63 12.44 -28.33
CA LYS A 262 -5.62 13.16 -27.52
C LYS A 262 -6.90 12.36 -27.47
N MET A 263 -7.30 11.97 -26.27
CA MET A 263 -8.50 11.20 -26.01
C MET A 263 -9.75 12.09 -26.05
N GLU A 264 -10.94 11.49 -26.13
CA GLU A 264 -12.22 12.22 -26.20
C GLU A 264 -12.54 13.00 -24.92
N ASP A 265 -12.13 12.50 -23.75
CA ASP A 265 -12.18 13.24 -22.48
C ASP A 265 -11.15 14.39 -22.41
N GLY A 266 -10.32 14.49 -23.45
CA GLY A 266 -9.23 15.44 -23.66
C GLY A 266 -8.07 15.25 -22.71
N SER A 267 -7.89 14.04 -22.17
CA SER A 267 -6.59 13.55 -21.67
C SER A 267 -5.62 13.30 -22.84
N LEU A 268 -4.33 13.22 -22.53
CA LEU A 268 -3.27 12.92 -23.50
C LEU A 268 -2.62 11.60 -23.10
N VAL A 269 -2.46 10.71 -24.07
CA VAL A 269 -1.64 9.50 -23.95
C VAL A 269 -0.48 9.65 -24.90
N ALA A 270 0.74 9.44 -24.42
CA ALA A 270 1.94 9.56 -25.23
C ALA A 270 2.72 8.24 -25.21
N TYR A 271 3.33 7.90 -26.35
CA TYR A 271 4.07 6.67 -26.56
C TYR A 271 5.48 6.99 -27.03
N ILE A 272 6.45 6.15 -26.64
CA ILE A 272 7.76 6.10 -27.26
C ILE A 272 7.66 5.17 -28.47
N VAL A 273 8.01 5.67 -29.64
CA VAL A 273 7.90 4.95 -30.92
C VAL A 273 9.20 5.07 -31.72
N ASN A 274 9.53 4.08 -32.54
CA ASN A 274 10.54 4.22 -33.61
C ASN A 274 9.93 4.80 -34.90
N GLU A 275 10.75 5.11 -35.90
CA GLU A 275 10.29 5.69 -37.18
C GLU A 275 9.24 4.81 -37.91
N LYS A 276 9.38 3.49 -37.85
CA LYS A 276 8.44 2.56 -38.50
C LYS A 276 7.08 2.59 -37.79
N GLU A 277 7.08 2.51 -36.46
CA GLU A 277 5.88 2.59 -35.61
C GLU A 277 5.19 3.94 -35.75
N LYS A 278 5.97 5.03 -35.75
CA LYS A 278 5.45 6.38 -35.98
C LYS A 278 4.72 6.47 -37.32
N SER A 279 5.31 5.96 -38.40
CA SER A 279 4.68 5.92 -39.72
C SER A 279 3.38 5.11 -39.73
N ILE A 280 3.34 3.97 -39.02
CA ILE A 280 2.13 3.16 -38.86
C ILE A 280 1.05 3.94 -38.12
N MET A 281 1.39 4.51 -36.97
CA MET A 281 0.45 5.24 -36.11
C MET A 281 -0.10 6.50 -36.79
N GLU A 282 0.74 7.25 -37.52
CA GLU A 282 0.30 8.43 -38.28
C GLU A 282 -0.63 8.08 -39.43
N LYS A 283 -0.35 7.01 -40.20
CA LYS A 283 -1.25 6.55 -41.27
C LYS A 283 -2.63 6.15 -40.73
N GLN A 284 -2.65 5.50 -39.57
CA GLN A 284 -3.88 5.02 -38.95
C GLN A 284 -4.68 6.14 -38.27
N LYS A 285 -4.01 7.25 -37.88
CA LYS A 285 -4.64 8.40 -37.23
C LYS A 285 -5.76 9.06 -38.04
N ALA A 286 -5.75 8.92 -39.37
CA ALA A 286 -6.79 9.43 -40.26
C ALA A 286 -8.02 8.53 -40.39
N GLN A 287 -7.93 7.27 -39.97
CA GLN A 287 -8.93 6.23 -40.23
C GLN A 287 -9.52 5.60 -38.95
N LYS A 288 -8.89 5.84 -37.80
CA LYS A 288 -9.25 5.24 -36.51
C LYS A 288 -9.52 6.30 -35.45
N THR A 289 -10.42 5.99 -34.52
CA THR A 289 -10.64 6.79 -33.30
C THR A 289 -9.43 6.70 -32.36
N ALA A 290 -9.32 7.62 -31.40
CA ALA A 290 -8.25 7.59 -30.40
C ALA A 290 -8.24 6.26 -29.62
N ALA A 291 -9.40 5.73 -29.24
CA ALA A 291 -9.51 4.45 -28.55
C ALA A 291 -9.00 3.27 -29.41
N GLN A 292 -9.34 3.23 -30.69
CA GLN A 292 -8.85 2.21 -31.62
C GLN A 292 -7.35 2.33 -31.92
N LEU A 293 -6.78 3.53 -31.77
CA LEU A 293 -5.34 3.75 -31.86
C LEU A 293 -4.62 3.31 -30.58
N VAL A 294 -5.25 3.41 -29.41
CA VAL A 294 -4.72 2.81 -28.16
C VAL A 294 -4.67 1.29 -28.29
N GLU A 295 -5.75 0.66 -28.75
CA GLU A 295 -5.80 -0.80 -28.97
C GLU A 295 -4.75 -1.26 -30.00
N LEU A 296 -4.54 -0.48 -31.07
CA LEU A 296 -3.47 -0.74 -32.03
C LEU A 296 -2.08 -0.59 -31.39
N ALA A 297 -1.87 0.43 -30.56
CA ALA A 297 -0.61 0.66 -29.86
C ALA A 297 -0.28 -0.48 -28.88
N GLU A 298 -1.29 -1.03 -28.21
CA GLU A 298 -1.16 -2.22 -27.35
C GLU A 298 -0.81 -3.46 -28.17
N THR A 299 -1.42 -3.64 -29.34
CA THR A 299 -1.16 -4.78 -30.24
C THR A 299 0.28 -4.83 -30.76
N ILE A 300 0.92 -3.66 -30.94
CA ILE A 300 2.31 -3.55 -31.38
C ILE A 300 3.28 -3.22 -30.23
N GLU A 301 2.82 -3.38 -28.97
CA GLU A 301 3.59 -3.27 -27.73
C GLU A 301 4.32 -1.92 -27.54
N LEU A 302 3.68 -0.81 -27.91
CA LEU A 302 4.29 0.52 -27.73
C LEU A 302 4.43 0.87 -26.25
N LYS A 303 5.59 1.43 -25.88
CA LYS A 303 5.85 1.90 -24.51
C LYS A 303 5.12 3.20 -24.23
N THR A 304 4.18 3.19 -23.28
CA THR A 304 3.50 4.39 -22.79
C THR A 304 4.42 5.26 -21.93
N ILE A 305 4.27 6.58 -22.05
CA ILE A 305 4.99 7.57 -21.23
C ILE A 305 4.14 7.91 -20.00
N PRO A 306 4.63 7.65 -18.76
CA PRO A 306 3.90 7.97 -17.54
C PRO A 306 3.63 9.48 -17.35
N PRO A 307 2.61 9.86 -16.56
CA PRO A 307 2.43 11.24 -16.12
C PRO A 307 3.63 11.76 -15.33
N ASN A 308 3.87 13.07 -15.36
CA ASN A 308 5.00 13.72 -14.69
C ASN A 308 6.36 13.13 -15.12
N SER A 309 6.52 12.85 -16.41
CA SER A 309 7.77 12.37 -17.02
C SER A 309 8.43 13.47 -17.86
N LYS A 310 9.75 13.44 -17.92
CA LYS A 310 10.61 14.27 -18.76
C LYS A 310 11.47 13.34 -19.63
N LEU A 311 11.35 13.46 -20.94
CA LEU A 311 12.12 12.66 -21.90
C LEU A 311 13.29 13.48 -22.44
N CYS A 312 14.49 12.91 -22.44
CA CYS A 312 15.72 13.62 -22.82
C CYS A 312 16.53 12.84 -23.88
N LYS A 313 17.12 13.57 -24.85
CA LYS A 313 18.23 13.08 -25.68
C LYS A 313 19.51 13.76 -25.21
N GLY A 314 20.37 13.02 -24.51
CA GLY A 314 21.47 13.61 -23.76
C GLY A 314 20.95 14.55 -22.67
N GLU A 315 21.48 15.79 -22.62
CA GLU A 315 21.03 16.83 -21.67
C GLU A 315 19.80 17.61 -22.17
N THR A 316 19.39 17.40 -23.42
CA THR A 316 18.29 18.15 -24.05
C THR A 316 16.95 17.51 -23.76
N GLU A 317 16.03 18.27 -23.16
CA GLU A 317 14.63 17.87 -23.01
C GLU A 317 13.92 17.88 -24.37
N ILE A 318 13.34 16.74 -24.74
CA ILE A 318 12.59 16.57 -26.00
C ILE A 318 11.08 16.61 -25.76
N TYR A 319 10.63 16.15 -24.60
CA TYR A 319 9.21 16.09 -24.26
C TYR A 319 9.01 16.08 -22.75
N SER A 320 7.92 16.68 -22.28
CA SER A 320 7.48 16.56 -20.89
C SER A 320 5.97 16.43 -20.79
N THR A 321 5.52 15.50 -19.94
CA THR A 321 4.10 15.39 -19.61
C THR A 321 3.80 16.34 -18.45
N VAL A 322 2.87 17.27 -18.67
CA VAL A 322 2.35 18.11 -17.59
C VAL A 322 1.63 17.21 -16.60
N ALA A 323 1.89 17.36 -15.30
CA ALA A 323 1.07 16.73 -14.27
C ALA A 323 -0.40 17.03 -14.57
N VAL A 324 -1.21 16.00 -14.77
CA VAL A 324 -2.62 16.13 -15.18
C VAL A 324 -3.29 17.11 -14.23
N LYS A 325 -3.59 18.33 -14.70
CA LYS A 325 -4.43 19.26 -13.96
C LYS A 325 -5.87 18.75 -14.12
N PRO A 326 -6.50 18.24 -13.07
CA PRO A 326 -7.90 17.79 -13.14
C PRO A 326 -8.79 18.88 -13.72
N LYS A 327 -9.49 18.57 -14.82
CA LYS A 327 -10.46 19.46 -15.46
C LYS A 327 -11.63 19.67 -14.52
N LYS A 328 -12.02 20.93 -14.31
CA LYS A 328 -13.26 21.28 -13.60
C LYS A 328 -14.45 20.75 -14.39
N VAL A 329 -15.21 19.82 -13.81
CA VAL A 329 -16.52 19.40 -14.33
C VAL A 329 -17.53 20.53 -14.07
N PRO A 330 -18.38 20.91 -15.03
CA PRO A 330 -19.41 21.92 -14.80
C PRO A 330 -20.42 21.41 -13.77
N GLU A 331 -20.60 22.14 -12.67
CA GLU A 331 -21.61 21.82 -11.65
C GLU A 331 -23.01 21.77 -12.26
N LYS A 332 -23.63 20.58 -12.27
CA LYS A 332 -25.06 20.45 -12.49
C LYS A 332 -25.78 21.05 -11.27
N LYS A 333 -26.41 22.22 -11.44
CA LYS A 333 -27.25 22.85 -10.42
C LYS A 333 -28.32 21.87 -9.93
N ALA A 334 -28.29 21.53 -8.65
CA ALA A 334 -29.28 20.68 -8.00
C ALA A 334 -30.68 21.32 -8.03
N PRO A 335 -31.78 20.53 -8.10
CA PRO A 335 -33.13 21.06 -8.15
C PRO A 335 -33.55 21.63 -6.78
N LYS A 336 -34.14 22.83 -6.79
CA LYS A 336 -34.69 23.48 -5.58
C LYS A 336 -35.80 22.61 -4.97
N LYS A 337 -35.61 22.15 -3.71
CA LYS A 337 -36.65 21.50 -2.91
C LYS A 337 -37.84 22.44 -2.72
N ARG A 338 -39.02 22.03 -3.20
CA ARG A 338 -40.31 22.66 -2.87
C ARG A 338 -40.63 22.41 -1.39
N THR A 339 -40.86 23.47 -0.63
CA THR A 339 -41.38 23.42 0.73
C THR A 339 -42.88 23.13 0.72
N ALA A 340 -43.33 22.16 1.53
CA ALA A 340 -44.74 21.84 1.72
C ALA A 340 -45.43 22.85 2.67
N PRO A 341 -46.73 23.17 2.48
CA PRO A 341 -47.41 24.18 3.29
C PRO A 341 -47.85 23.64 4.65
N LYS A 342 -47.66 24.45 5.71
CA LYS A 342 -48.09 24.20 7.09
C LYS A 342 -49.62 24.12 7.19
N ARG A 343 -50.17 23.03 7.71
CA ARG A 343 -51.58 22.90 8.12
C ARG A 343 -51.86 23.78 9.34
N ARG A 344 -52.85 24.68 9.24
CA ARG A 344 -53.44 25.44 10.35
C ARG A 344 -54.49 24.57 11.06
N ASN A 345 -54.32 24.34 12.36
CA ASN A 345 -55.38 23.80 13.23
C ASN A 345 -56.44 24.88 13.50
N LYS A 346 -57.71 24.58 13.26
CA LYS A 346 -58.86 25.33 13.81
C LYS A 346 -59.37 24.61 15.06
N PRO A 347 -59.79 25.33 16.11
CA PRO A 347 -60.37 24.71 17.30
C PRO A 347 -61.81 24.24 17.02
N ARG A 348 -62.20 23.11 17.61
CA ARG A 348 -63.59 22.65 17.65
C ARG A 348 -64.23 23.11 18.96
N LYS A 349 -65.31 23.88 18.79
CA LYS A 349 -66.39 24.29 19.71
C LYS A 349 -66.02 24.78 21.09
#